data_AF-A0A9D8RLJ2-F1
#
_entry.id   AF-A0A9D8RLJ2-F1
#
_cell.length_a   1.000
_cell.length_b   1.000
_cell.length_c   1.000
_cell.angle_alpha   90.00
_cell.angle_beta   90.00
_cell.angle_gamma   90.00
#
_symmetry.space_group_name_H-M   'P 1'
#
loop_
_entity.id
_entity.type
_entity.pdbx_description
1 polymer ?
#
loop_
_entity_poly.entity_id
_entity_poly.type
_entity_poly.pdbx_seq_one_letter_code
_entity_poly.pdbx_strand_id
1 'polypeptide(L)' 'MKIICIGRNYADHAAELHDGAELPKEPLFFLKPDTALLRNNDPFYIPSFSNEVHYECELVVRIT' A
#
# COMPACT_ATOMS: atom_id res chain seq x y z
N MET A 1 5.64 -4.00 -15.40
CA MET A 1 4.60 -2.97 -15.11
C MET A 1 5.11 -2.10 -13.97
N LYS A 2 4.80 -0.79 -13.92
CA LYS A 2 5.19 0.05 -12.77
C LYS A 2 3.96 0.28 -11.89
N ILE A 3 4.07 -0.03 -10.60
CA ILE A 3 3.02 0.23 -9.61
C ILE A 3 3.55 1.34 -8.69
N ILE A 4 2.94 2.52 -8.80
CA ILE A 4 3.30 3.72 -8.04
C ILE A 4 2.20 3.94 -7.00
N CYS A 5 2.57 3.97 -5.73
CA CYS A 5 1.65 4.07 -4.60
C CYS A 5 1.87 5.39 -3.83
N ILE A 6 0.82 5.86 -3.14
CA ILE A 6 0.87 7.05 -2.28
C ILE A 6 0.61 6.64 -0.84
N GLY A 7 1.57 6.87 0.06
CA GLY A 7 1.39 6.64 1.49
C GLY A 7 0.66 7.79 2.17
N ARG A 8 -0.09 7.48 3.24
CA ARG A 8 -0.78 8.46 4.12
C ARG A 8 -1.69 9.44 3.37
N ASN A 9 -2.42 8.95 2.37
CA ASN A 9 -3.32 9.76 1.53
C ASN A 9 -4.76 9.85 2.07
N TYR A 10 -5.03 9.29 3.24
CA TYR A 10 -6.32 9.35 3.95
C TYR A 10 -6.05 9.79 5.40
N ALA A 11 -6.67 10.89 5.83
CA ALA A 11 -6.39 11.51 7.13
C ALA A 11 -6.71 10.59 8.31
N ASP A 12 -7.85 9.90 8.26
CA ASP A 12 -8.26 8.97 9.31
C ASP A 12 -7.29 7.79 9.41
N HIS A 13 -6.91 7.20 8.27
CA HIS A 13 -5.93 6.11 8.24
C HIS A 13 -4.55 6.54 8.74
N ALA A 14 -4.11 7.76 8.41
CA ALA A 14 -2.85 8.27 8.94
C ALA A 14 -2.88 8.43 10.48
N ALA A 15 -4.04 8.74 11.07
CA ALA A 15 -4.21 8.84 12.52
C ALA A 15 -4.19 7.46 13.23
N GLU A 16 -4.61 6.38 12.55
CA GLU A 16 -4.59 5.00 13.06
C GLU A 16 -3.17 4.48 13.32
N LEU A 17 -2.17 4.95 12.57
CA LEU A 17 -0.80 4.46 12.66
C LEU A 17 -0.09 4.82 13.97
N HIS A 18 -0.69 5.69 14.82
CA HIS A 18 -0.24 6.06 16.16
C HIS A 18 1.26 6.40 16.30
N ASP A 19 1.91 6.81 15.22
CA ASP A 19 3.35 7.08 15.17
C ASP A 19 3.69 8.55 15.51
N GLY A 20 2.67 9.36 15.78
CA GLY A 20 2.81 10.78 16.16
C GLY A 20 3.32 11.68 15.03
N ALA A 21 3.39 11.18 13.80
CA ALA A 21 3.89 11.95 12.68
C ALA A 21 2.80 12.87 12.10
N GLU A 22 3.19 14.10 11.75
CA GLU A 22 2.30 15.03 11.06
C GLU A 22 1.91 14.49 9.67
N LEU A 23 0.73 14.90 9.18
CA LEU A 23 0.32 14.63 7.81
C LEU A 23 1.35 15.20 6.84
N PRO A 24 1.73 14.42 5.80
CA PRO A 24 2.76 14.87 4.87
C PRO A 24 2.26 16.08 4.07
N LYS A 25 3.12 17.10 3.92
CA LYS A 25 2.82 18.32 3.15
C LYS A 25 2.91 18.11 1.64
N GLU A 26 3.60 17.06 1.22
CA GLU A 26 3.77 16.61 -0.17
C GLU A 26 3.47 15.11 -0.24
N PRO A 27 3.01 14.58 -1.40
CA PRO A 27 2.68 13.16 -1.50
C PRO A 27 3.90 12.25 -1.24
N LEU A 28 3.73 11.26 -0.38
CA LEU A 28 4.76 10.26 -0.10
C LEU A 28 4.67 9.13 -1.13
N PHE A 29 5.59 9.12 -2.09
CA PHE A 29 5.64 8.07 -3.11
C PHE A 29 6.42 6.85 -2.65
N PHE A 30 5.91 5.67 -2.99
CA PHE A 30 6.66 4.41 -2.93
C PHE A 30 6.28 3.50 -4.10
N LEU A 31 7.06 2.43 -4.29
CA LEU A 31 6.89 1.51 -5.41
C LEU A 31 6.64 0.10 -4.91
N LYS A 32 5.73 -0.61 -5.59
CA LYS A 32 5.63 -2.06 -5.50
C LYS A 32 6.17 -2.69 -6.78
N PRO A 33 6.95 -3.78 -6.70
CA PRO A 33 7.39 -4.49 -7.89
C PRO A 33 6.19 -5.16 -8.57
N ASP A 34 6.23 -5.36 -9.88
CA ASP A 34 5.15 -6.05 -10.61
C ASP A 34 5.04 -7.55 -10.29
N THR A 35 6.05 -8.10 -9.61
CA THR A 35 6.03 -9.44 -9.01
C THR A 35 5.15 -9.52 -7.76
N ALA A 36 4.79 -8.39 -7.14
CA ALA A 36 3.89 -8.36 -5.99
C ALA A 36 2.40 -8.46 -6.37
N LEU A 37 2.07 -8.36 -7.66
CA LEU A 37 0.70 -8.47 -8.14
C LEU A 37 0.32 -9.95 -8.30
N LEU A 38 -0.75 -10.38 -7.63
CA LEU A 38 -1.38 -11.68 -7.88
C LEU A 38 -1.98 -11.70 -9.28
N ARG A 39 -1.72 -12.77 -10.04
CA ARG A 39 -2.23 -12.96 -11.40
C ARG A 39 -3.18 -14.14 -11.41
N ASN A 40 -4.06 -14.21 -12.41
CA ASN A 40 -4.91 -15.39 -12.65
C ASN A 40 -5.74 -15.87 -11.45
N ASN A 41 -6.08 -14.97 -10.52
CA ASN A 41 -6.78 -15.30 -9.27
C ASN A 41 -5.99 -16.27 -8.37
N ASP A 42 -4.65 -16.23 -8.44
CA ASP A 42 -3.77 -16.96 -7.54
C ASP A 42 -4.08 -16.59 -6.07
N PRO A 43 -4.04 -17.56 -5.14
CA PRO A 43 -4.30 -17.29 -3.74
C PRO A 43 -3.23 -16.37 -3.14
N PHE A 44 -3.66 -15.42 -2.31
CA PHE A 44 -2.74 -14.67 -1.47
C PHE A 44 -2.16 -15.60 -0.38
N TYR A 45 -0.89 -15.43 -0.04
CA TYR A 45 -0.25 -16.15 1.05
C TYR A 45 0.32 -15.16 2.07
N ILE A 46 0.25 -15.53 3.35
CA ILE A 46 0.90 -14.79 4.42
C ILE A 46 2.36 -15.27 4.51
N PRO A 47 3.36 -14.40 4.36
CA PRO A 47 4.76 -14.80 4.47
C PRO A 47 5.06 -15.38 5.85
N SER A 48 5.73 -16.53 5.92
CA SER A 48 6.02 -17.24 7.18
C SER A 48 6.90 -16.46 8.16
N PHE A 49 7.63 -15.45 7.66
CA PHE A 49 8.46 -14.57 8.48
C PHE A 49 7.67 -13.38 9.08
N SER A 50 6.44 -13.13 8.63
CA SER A 50 5.63 -12.03 9.15
C SER A 50 4.63 -12.52 10.19
N ASN A 51 4.53 -11.78 11.29
CA ASN A 51 3.49 -11.99 12.31
C ASN A 51 2.27 -11.09 12.08
N GLU A 52 2.37 -10.12 11.18
CA GLU A 52 1.37 -9.09 10.97
C GLU A 52 1.33 -8.68 9.50
N VAL A 53 0.14 -8.77 8.89
CA VAL A 53 -0.10 -8.38 7.50
C VAL A 53 -1.45 -7.70 7.44
N HIS A 54 -1.48 -6.49 6.91
CA HIS A 54 -2.67 -5.65 6.82
C HIS A 54 -3.18 -5.64 5.38
N TYR A 55 -4.49 -5.47 5.23
CA TYR A 55 -5.09 -5.18 3.93
C TYR A 55 -5.31 -3.66 3.81
N GLU A 56 -5.00 -3.11 2.64
CA GLU A 56 -5.22 -1.70 2.31
C GLU A 56 -5.98 -1.66 0.99
N CYS A 57 -7.26 -1.26 1.05
CA CYS A 57 -8.09 -1.13 -0.14
C CYS A 57 -7.95 0.28 -0.70
N GLU A 58 -7.47 0.38 -1.95
CA GLU A 58 -7.20 1.67 -2.59
C GLU A 58 -7.85 1.76 -3.97
N LEU A 59 -8.11 3.00 -4.41
CA LEU A 59 -8.49 3.29 -5.78
C LEU A 59 -7.25 3.23 -6.68
N VAL A 60 -7.35 2.48 -7.79
CA VAL A 60 -6.26 2.36 -8.76
C VAL A 60 -6.59 3.14 -10.03
N VAL A 61 -5.65 4.01 -10.45
CA VAL A 61 -5.69 4.69 -11.74
C VAL A 61 -4.75 3.98 -12.72
N ARG A 62 -5.31 3.44 -13.81
CA ARG A 62 -4.52 2.82 -14.89
C ARG A 62 -4.14 3.87 -15.93
N ILE A 63 -2.86 4.12 -16.08
CA ILE A 63 -2.31 4.96 -17.15
C ILE A 63 -2.04 4.08 -18.38
N THR A 64 -2.57 4.48 -19.54
CA THR A 64 -2.42 3.79 -20.83
C THR A 64 -1.70 4.66 -21.84
#